data_AF-A0A9E5FZI0-F1
#
_entry.id   AF-A0A9E5FZI0-F1
#
_cell.length_a   1.000
_cell.length_b   1.000
_cell.length_c   1.000
_cell.angle_alpha   90.00
_cell.angle_beta   90.00
_cell.angle_gamma   90.00
#
_symmetry.space_group_name_H-M   'P 1'
#
loop_
_entity.id
_entity.type
_entity.pdbx_description
1 polymer ?
#
loop_
_entity_poly.entity_id
_entity_poly.type
_entity_poly.pdbx_seq_one_letter_code
_entity_poly.pdbx_strand_id
1 'polypeptide(L)'
;VFQGGWITYSNAMKEAHLGVSPQLIAQHGAVSQETVMAMAEGACARSGASLAISVSGVAGPGGGTAEKPVGTVWIGLHDTQLGTRARRFVFPGERDTVRDRAAKTALQLARWLLRGEDAPMIWERAGERTS
;
A
#
# COMPACT_ATOMS: atom_id res chain seq x y z
N VAL A 1 4.33 0.86 -20.76
CA VAL A 1 3.85 0.00 -19.64
C VAL A 1 3.28 0.83 -18.49
N PHE A 2 3.96 1.89 -18.04
CA PHE A 2 3.46 2.79 -17.01
C PHE A 2 2.50 3.84 -17.58
N GLN A 3 1.28 3.94 -17.04
CA GLN A 3 0.25 4.88 -17.50
C GLN A 3 0.24 6.20 -16.70
N GLY A 4 0.64 6.17 -15.43
CA GLY A 4 0.63 7.34 -14.55
C GLY A 4 0.70 6.97 -13.07
N GLY A 5 0.78 7.98 -12.21
CA GLY A 5 0.86 7.79 -10.76
C GLY A 5 0.40 9.00 -9.96
N TRP A 6 0.16 8.79 -8.67
CA TRP A 6 -0.32 9.80 -7.75
C TRP A 6 0.53 9.84 -6.47
N ILE A 7 0.72 11.05 -5.94
CA ILE A 7 1.30 11.27 -4.61
C ILE A 7 0.20 11.87 -3.74
N THR A 8 -0.50 11.05 -2.96
CA THR A 8 -1.68 11.45 -2.17
C THR A 8 -1.37 11.51 -0.67
N TYR A 9 -0.58 12.50 -0.26
CA TYR A 9 -0.12 12.61 1.13
C TYR A 9 -1.28 12.78 2.12
N SER A 10 -2.20 13.72 1.85
CA SER A 10 -3.34 13.99 2.73
C SER A 10 -4.52 13.03 2.47
N ASN A 11 -5.39 12.89 3.47
CA ASN A 11 -6.63 12.13 3.32
C ASN A 11 -7.53 12.73 2.22
N ALA A 12 -7.63 14.06 2.17
CA ALA A 12 -8.36 14.77 1.12
C ALA A 12 -7.84 14.46 -0.29
N MET A 13 -6.51 14.29 -0.45
CA MET A 13 -5.95 13.88 -1.74
C MET A 13 -6.28 12.42 -2.09
N LYS A 14 -6.31 11.52 -1.11
CA LYS A 14 -6.73 10.12 -1.34
C LYS A 14 -8.19 10.06 -1.78
N GLU A 15 -9.05 10.86 -1.18
CA GLU A 15 -10.44 11.01 -1.58
C GLU A 15 -10.56 11.58 -3.00
N ALA A 16 -10.04 12.79 -3.22
CA ALA A 16 -10.21 13.50 -4.49
C ALA A 16 -9.60 12.75 -5.68
N HIS A 17 -8.37 12.24 -5.52
CA HIS A 17 -7.61 11.69 -6.64
C HIS A 17 -7.69 10.18 -6.77
N LEU A 18 -8.07 9.44 -5.72
CA LEU A 18 -8.16 7.98 -5.76
C LEU A 18 -9.55 7.47 -5.39
N GLY A 19 -10.48 8.34 -4.97
CA GLY A 19 -11.85 7.92 -4.63
C GLY A 19 -11.93 7.13 -3.32
N VAL A 20 -10.91 7.23 -2.46
CA VAL A 20 -10.95 6.56 -1.16
C VAL A 20 -12.03 7.22 -0.29
N SER A 21 -12.99 6.42 0.17
CA SER A 21 -14.08 6.90 1.03
C SER A 21 -13.53 7.55 2.32
N PRO A 22 -14.02 8.75 2.70
CA PRO A 22 -13.69 9.37 3.99
C PRO A 22 -14.08 8.49 5.18
N GLN A 23 -15.19 7.76 5.08
CA GLN A 23 -15.68 6.85 6.11
C GLN A 23 -14.71 5.68 6.30
N LEU A 24 -14.14 5.14 5.22
CA LEU A 24 -13.13 4.09 5.28
C LEU A 24 -11.88 4.57 6.03
N ILE A 25 -11.41 5.79 5.73
CA ILE A 25 -10.27 6.40 6.41
C ILE A 25 -10.60 6.67 7.89
N ALA A 26 -11.81 7.13 8.20
CA ALA A 26 -12.23 7.38 9.57
C ALA A 26 -12.27 6.09 10.42
N GLN A 27 -12.72 4.97 9.83
CA GLN A 27 -12.85 3.69 10.53
C GLN A 27 -11.52 2.94 10.68
N HIS A 28 -10.70 2.89 9.62
CA HIS A 28 -9.50 2.04 9.59
C HIS A 28 -8.19 2.83 9.71
N GLY A 29 -8.25 4.14 9.45
CA GLY A 29 -7.10 5.04 9.36
C GLY A 29 -6.42 5.00 7.99
N ALA A 30 -5.67 6.06 7.66
CA ALA A 30 -5.00 6.19 6.36
C ALA A 30 -3.89 5.14 6.11
N VAL A 31 -3.35 4.56 7.18
CA VAL A 31 -2.36 3.47 7.13
C VAL A 31 -3.07 2.19 7.57
N SER A 32 -3.76 1.56 6.63
CA SER A 32 -4.55 0.33 6.85
C SER A 32 -4.62 -0.49 5.57
N GLN A 33 -5.03 -1.76 5.71
CA GLN A 33 -5.27 -2.67 4.60
C GLN A 33 -6.30 -2.08 3.62
N GLU A 34 -7.44 -1.68 4.15
CA GLU A 34 -8.61 -1.20 3.42
C GLU A 34 -8.28 0.07 2.63
N THR A 35 -7.55 1.00 3.27
CA THR A 35 -7.13 2.23 2.59
C THR A 35 -6.21 1.95 1.41
N VAL A 36 -5.21 1.07 1.55
CA VAL A 36 -4.31 0.78 0.42
C VAL A 36 -5.01 -0.01 -0.68
N MET A 37 -5.93 -0.91 -0.35
CA MET A 37 -6.74 -1.62 -1.35
C MET A 37 -7.58 -0.63 -2.18
N ALA A 38 -8.32 0.26 -1.50
CA ALA A 38 -9.11 1.30 -2.17
C ALA A 38 -8.23 2.26 -3.01
N MET A 39 -7.03 2.60 -2.52
CA MET A 39 -6.06 3.40 -3.28
C MET A 39 -5.61 2.71 -4.57
N ALA A 40 -5.34 1.40 -4.53
CA ALA A 40 -4.90 0.63 -5.70
C ALA A 40 -6.04 0.49 -6.72
N GLU A 41 -7.24 0.15 -6.27
CA GLU A 41 -8.45 0.09 -7.11
C GLU A 41 -8.72 1.43 -7.81
N GLY A 42 -8.69 2.52 -7.03
CA GLY A 42 -8.89 3.87 -7.54
C GLY A 42 -7.83 4.31 -8.55
N ALA A 43 -6.57 3.99 -8.29
CA ALA A 43 -5.47 4.27 -9.22
C ALA A 43 -5.63 3.49 -10.53
N CYS A 44 -6.05 2.23 -10.45
CA CYS A 44 -6.30 1.40 -11.62
C CYS A 44 -7.45 1.97 -12.48
N ALA A 45 -8.59 2.25 -11.84
CA ALA A 45 -9.76 2.79 -12.52
C ALA A 45 -9.49 4.13 -13.23
N ARG A 46 -8.65 4.99 -12.64
CA ARG A 46 -8.34 6.32 -13.19
C ARG A 46 -7.25 6.31 -14.26
N SER A 47 -6.32 5.36 -14.19
CA SER A 47 -5.25 5.23 -15.18
C SER A 47 -5.61 4.36 -16.38
N GLY A 48 -6.61 3.48 -16.24
CA GLY A 48 -6.89 2.44 -17.23
C GLY A 48 -5.79 1.36 -17.33
N ALA A 49 -4.88 1.30 -16.35
CA ALA A 49 -3.88 0.24 -16.27
C ALA A 49 -4.53 -1.11 -15.94
N SER A 50 -3.83 -2.21 -16.18
CA SER A 50 -4.26 -3.56 -15.74
C SER A 50 -3.80 -3.89 -14.32
N LEU A 51 -2.78 -3.17 -13.83
CA LEU A 51 -2.18 -3.36 -12.52
C LEU A 51 -1.89 -2.00 -11.89
N ALA A 52 -2.26 -1.85 -10.62
CA ALA A 52 -1.93 -0.70 -9.79
C ALA A 52 -1.29 -1.13 -8.47
N ILE A 53 -0.38 -0.29 -7.98
CA ILE A 53 0.34 -0.47 -6.72
C ILE A 53 0.05 0.75 -5.85
N SER A 54 -0.25 0.54 -4.58
CA SER A 54 -0.45 1.60 -3.60
C SER A 54 0.41 1.37 -2.36
N VAL A 55 0.87 2.46 -1.73
CA VAL A 55 1.68 2.42 -0.52
C VAL A 55 1.18 3.48 0.44
N SER A 56 0.94 3.09 1.69
CA SER A 56 0.63 4.02 2.79
C SER A 56 1.31 3.55 4.07
N GLY A 57 2.01 4.44 4.77
CA GLY A 57 2.80 4.06 5.93
C GLY A 57 3.30 5.20 6.78
N VAL A 58 3.81 4.83 7.95
CA VAL A 58 4.44 5.71 8.94
C VAL A 58 5.95 5.62 8.78
N ALA A 59 6.54 6.47 7.94
CA ALA A 59 7.97 6.41 7.67
C ALA A 59 8.85 6.93 8.82
N GLY A 60 8.32 7.76 9.73
CA GLY A 60 9.07 8.36 10.83
C GLY A 60 9.57 9.79 10.56
N PRO A 61 10.33 10.39 11.51
CA PRO A 61 10.78 9.78 12.78
C PRO A 61 9.69 9.68 13.86
N GLY A 62 8.54 10.33 13.68
CA GLY A 62 7.40 10.27 14.60
C GLY A 62 6.13 9.72 13.95
N GLY A 63 4.98 9.90 14.63
CA GLY A 63 3.67 9.54 14.11
C GLY A 63 3.30 8.05 14.22
N GLY A 64 4.15 7.25 14.86
CA GLY A 64 3.82 5.86 15.19
C GLY A 64 2.97 5.76 16.46
N THR A 65 2.19 4.68 16.55
CA THR A 65 1.48 4.26 17.77
C THR A 65 1.97 2.88 18.21
N ALA A 66 1.47 2.39 19.34
CA ALA A 66 1.76 1.01 19.76
C ALA A 66 1.26 -0.01 18.73
N GLU A 67 0.08 0.21 18.14
CA GLU A 67 -0.47 -0.68 17.11
C GLU A 67 0.20 -0.49 15.75
N LYS A 68 0.60 0.75 15.41
CA LYS A 68 1.21 1.13 14.12
C LYS A 68 2.54 1.85 14.37
N PRO A 69 3.60 1.15 14.78
CA PRO A 69 4.89 1.77 15.07
C PRO A 69 5.49 2.40 13.82
N VAL A 70 6.48 3.29 14.02
CA VAL A 70 7.32 3.80 12.94
C VAL A 70 7.91 2.62 12.14
N GLY A 71 7.90 2.74 10.83
CA GLY A 71 8.23 1.66 9.90
C GLY A 71 7.03 0.86 9.41
N THR A 72 5.83 1.05 10.00
CA THR A 72 4.61 0.36 9.53
C THR A 72 4.23 0.86 8.14
N VAL A 73 4.17 -0.05 7.16
CA VAL A 73 3.78 0.24 5.79
C VAL A 73 2.81 -0.83 5.30
N TRP A 74 1.68 -0.39 4.77
CA TRP A 74 0.77 -1.20 3.99
C TRP A 74 1.05 -1.00 2.51
N ILE A 75 1.08 -2.10 1.77
CA ILE A 75 1.25 -2.12 0.32
C ILE A 75 0.05 -2.84 -0.29
N GLY A 76 -0.69 -2.15 -1.16
CA GLY A 76 -1.82 -2.71 -1.91
C GLY A 76 -1.45 -2.95 -3.37
N LEU A 77 -2.04 -3.99 -3.95
CA LEU A 77 -1.95 -4.34 -5.35
C LEU A 77 -3.37 -4.57 -5.86
N HIS A 78 -3.71 -3.98 -7.00
CA HIS A 78 -4.95 -4.28 -7.70
C HIS A 78 -4.62 -4.72 -9.12
N ASP A 79 -5.04 -5.93 -9.48
CA ASP A 79 -4.97 -6.45 -10.84
C ASP A 79 -6.39 -6.72 -11.34
N THR A 80 -6.67 -6.33 -12.59
CA THR A 80 -8.03 -6.42 -13.14
C THR A 80 -8.53 -7.86 -13.31
N GLN A 81 -7.64 -8.85 -13.30
CA GLN A 81 -7.98 -10.28 -13.40
C GLN A 81 -7.86 -10.98 -12.05
N LEU A 82 -6.86 -10.62 -11.25
CA LEU A 82 -6.52 -11.30 -10.00
C LEU A 82 -7.06 -10.61 -8.74
N GLY A 83 -7.78 -9.50 -8.89
CA GLY A 83 -8.40 -8.76 -7.80
C GLY A 83 -7.41 -7.94 -6.97
N THR A 84 -7.91 -7.44 -5.84
CA THR A 84 -7.15 -6.57 -4.93
C THR A 84 -6.61 -7.35 -3.74
N ARG A 85 -5.35 -7.12 -3.40
CA ARG A 85 -4.71 -7.70 -2.21
C ARG A 85 -3.77 -6.71 -1.55
N ALA A 86 -3.51 -6.90 -0.26
CA ALA A 86 -2.59 -6.06 0.49
C ALA A 86 -1.75 -6.86 1.48
N ARG A 87 -0.56 -6.32 1.80
CA ARG A 87 0.39 -6.89 2.75
C ARG A 87 0.95 -5.79 3.65
N ARG A 88 1.13 -6.11 4.93
CA ARG A 88 1.70 -5.21 5.93
C ARG A 88 3.15 -5.55 6.24
N PHE A 89 3.97 -4.52 6.36
CA PHE A 89 5.37 -4.60 6.75
C PHE A 89 5.66 -3.67 7.92
N VAL A 90 6.68 -4.00 8.70
CA VAL A 90 7.29 -3.09 9.67
C VAL A 90 8.79 -3.03 9.40
N PHE A 91 9.19 -2.05 8.59
CA PHE A 91 10.57 -1.88 8.15
C PHE A 91 11.41 -1.18 9.24
N PRO A 92 12.58 -1.73 9.62
CA PRO A 92 13.47 -1.04 10.54
C PRO A 92 14.19 0.12 9.84
N GLY A 93 14.80 1.01 10.63
CA GLY A 93 15.66 2.09 10.15
C GLY A 93 14.96 3.43 10.00
N GLU A 94 15.73 4.40 9.50
CA GLU A 94 15.31 5.80 9.36
C GLU A 94 14.33 6.01 8.20
N ARG A 95 13.70 7.19 8.18
CA ARG A 95 12.65 7.57 7.22
C ARG A 95 12.98 7.21 5.77
N ASP A 96 14.17 7.51 5.29
CA ASP A 96 14.56 7.23 3.91
C ASP A 96 14.81 5.75 3.66
N THR A 97 15.29 5.02 4.67
CA THR A 97 15.45 3.56 4.59
C THR A 97 14.09 2.87 4.53
N VAL A 98 13.11 3.33 5.32
CA VAL A 98 11.73 2.81 5.27
C VAL A 98 11.10 3.04 3.91
N ARG A 99 11.26 4.24 3.34
CA ARG A 99 10.74 4.58 2.00
C ARG A 99 11.38 3.74 0.89
N ASP A 100 12.70 3.59 0.92
CA ASP A 100 13.43 2.78 -0.06
C ASP A 100 13.00 1.30 -0.02
N ARG A 101 12.94 0.73 1.18
CA ARG A 101 12.46 -0.66 1.38
C ARG A 101 11.04 -0.84 0.90
N ALA A 102 10.13 0.07 1.30
CA ALA A 102 8.74 0.01 0.87
C ALA A 102 8.59 0.04 -0.66
N ALA A 103 9.31 0.92 -1.36
CA ALA A 103 9.26 1.02 -2.81
C ALA A 103 9.74 -0.27 -3.49
N LYS A 104 10.89 -0.81 -3.05
CA LYS A 104 11.46 -2.07 -3.58
C LYS A 104 10.54 -3.26 -3.30
N THR A 105 10.01 -3.36 -2.09
CA THR A 105 9.06 -4.40 -1.71
C THR A 105 7.80 -4.33 -2.57
N ALA A 106 7.26 -3.14 -2.83
CA ALA A 106 6.07 -2.98 -3.65
C ALA A 106 6.27 -3.47 -5.09
N LEU A 107 7.42 -3.17 -5.69
CA LEU A 107 7.79 -3.68 -7.01
C LEU A 107 8.00 -5.20 -7.02
N GLN A 108 8.59 -5.75 -5.96
CA GLN A 108 8.75 -7.19 -5.82
C GLN A 108 7.39 -7.90 -5.70
N LEU A 109 6.46 -7.34 -4.95
CA LEU A 109 5.10 -7.87 -4.84
C LEU A 109 4.38 -7.88 -6.19
N ALA A 110 4.48 -6.80 -6.95
CA ALA A 110 3.93 -6.73 -8.30
C ALA A 110 4.54 -7.79 -9.22
N ARG A 111 5.88 -7.96 -9.17
CA ARG A 111 6.58 -9.01 -9.92
C ARG A 111 6.07 -10.40 -9.57
N TRP A 112 5.86 -10.68 -8.29
CA TRP A 112 5.35 -11.97 -7.81
C TRP A 112 3.92 -12.23 -8.24
N LEU A 113 3.05 -11.23 -8.12
CA LEU A 113 1.68 -11.31 -8.60
C LEU A 113 1.61 -11.72 -10.07
N LEU A 114 2.40 -11.05 -10.93
CA LEU A 114 2.46 -11.33 -12.37
C LEU A 114 3.03 -12.71 -12.71
N ARG A 115 3.76 -13.35 -11.77
CA ARG A 115 4.34 -14.68 -11.93
C ARG A 115 3.52 -15.77 -11.24
N GLY A 116 2.43 -15.42 -10.57
CA GLY A 116 1.67 -16.34 -9.72
C GLY A 116 2.47 -16.86 -8.52
N GLU A 117 3.46 -16.09 -8.06
CA GLU A 117 4.27 -16.42 -6.89
C GLU A 117 3.64 -15.78 -5.63
N ASP A 118 3.54 -16.54 -4.54
CA ASP A 118 3.25 -15.99 -3.21
C ASP A 118 4.17 -16.61 -2.17
N ALA A 119 4.98 -15.77 -1.52
CA ALA A 119 5.93 -16.18 -0.51
C ALA A 119 6.07 -15.12 0.60
N PRO A 120 6.44 -15.54 1.83
CA PRO A 120 6.81 -14.61 2.89
C PRO A 120 8.04 -13.79 2.57
N MET A 121 8.01 -12.55 3.03
CA MET A 121 9.13 -11.63 2.96
C MET A 121 9.58 -11.20 4.34
N ILE A 122 10.87 -10.89 4.41
CA ILE A 122 11.45 -10.24 5.59
C ILE A 122 10.65 -8.97 5.93
N TRP A 123 10.43 -8.77 7.23
CA TRP A 123 9.67 -7.65 7.82
C TRP A 123 8.16 -7.64 7.56
N GLU A 124 7.64 -8.63 6.85
CA GLU A 124 6.20 -8.81 6.76
C GLU A 124 5.61 -9.21 8.11
N ARG A 125 4.43 -8.68 8.43
CA ARG A 125 3.65 -9.12 9.58
C ARG A 125 2.78 -10.33 9.20
N ALA A 126 3.10 -11.47 9.78
CA ALA A 126 2.36 -12.71 9.58
C ALA A 126 0.89 -12.56 10.02
N GLY A 127 -0.03 -13.18 9.28
CA GLY A 127 -1.47 -13.18 9.59
C GLY A 127 -2.27 -11.99 9.05
N GLU A 128 -1.61 -10.99 8.44
CA GLU A 128 -2.25 -9.79 7.89
C GLU A 128 -2.19 -9.75 6.35
N ARG A 129 -2.21 -10.93 5.71
CA ARG A 129 -2.34 -11.06 4.25
C ARG A 129 -3.80 -11.26 3.87
N THR A 130 -4.22 -10.59 2.81
CA THR A 130 -5.43 -10.97 2.08
C THR A 130 -5.12 -12.07 1.06
N SER A 131 -5.99 -13.07 0.98
CA SER A 131 -5.98 -14.14 -0.04
C SER A 131 -6.27 -13.60 -1.44
#